data_AF-A0A2N9KEW2-F1
#
_entry.id   AF-A0A2N9KEW2-F1
#
_cell.length_a   1.000
_cell.length_b   1.000
_cell.length_c   1.000
_cell.angle_alpha   90.00
_cell.angle_beta   90.00
_cell.angle_gamma   90.00
#
_symmetry.space_group_name_H-M   'P 1'
#
loop_
_entity.id
_entity.type
_entity.pdbx_description
1 polymer ?
#
loop_
_entity_poly.entity_id
_entity_poly.type
_entity_poly.pdbx_seq_one_letter_code
_entity_poly.pdbx_strand_id
1 'polypeptide(L)'
;MTTWSAIKKYDEILFEINTDGKNPGKIAKITMNDMASHNAFTPGMVSEMIDAFTLARDNAQVGVIILTGAGDKAFSSGGNQKVRGNGGYVGSDGIPRLNVLDLQRLMRIIPKPIIAMVKGWSVGGGNVLQLVADLTIAADNAKFGQTGPMVGSFDAGYGSGYLARVIGHKRAKEVWFLNHFYTAEEAYQMNWINKVVPLNKVEDATIEWADEMLTKSPTALRFIKAAMNADTDGLAGLQQFAGDATMLYYTSDEAKEGRDSFKEKRDPDFDQFPKFP
;
A
#
# COMPACT_ATOMS: atom_id res chain seq x y z
N MET A 1 14.61 -17.24 7.19
CA MET A 1 14.82 -16.16 6.19
C MET A 1 14.42 -16.70 4.85
N THR A 2 13.52 -15.97 4.19
CA THR A 2 13.03 -16.29 2.84
C THR A 2 14.06 -15.86 1.81
N THR A 3 14.19 -16.66 0.76
CA THR A 3 15.03 -16.35 -0.38
C THR A 3 14.27 -15.45 -1.34
N TRP A 4 14.93 -14.37 -1.76
CA TRP A 4 14.37 -13.35 -2.64
C TRP A 4 15.14 -13.32 -3.96
N SER A 5 14.43 -13.16 -5.07
CA SER A 5 15.01 -12.97 -6.40
C SER A 5 14.51 -11.66 -7.02
N ALA A 6 15.41 -10.91 -7.63
CA ALA A 6 15.07 -9.65 -8.27
C ALA A 6 14.11 -9.85 -9.46
N ILE A 7 13.05 -9.06 -9.51
CA ILE A 7 12.12 -9.01 -10.66
C ILE A 7 12.63 -8.01 -11.71
N LYS A 8 13.05 -6.81 -11.25
CA LYS A 8 13.57 -5.73 -12.08
C LYS A 8 14.59 -4.92 -11.29
N LYS A 9 15.64 -4.47 -11.98
CA LYS A 9 16.65 -3.58 -11.40
C LYS A 9 16.15 -2.13 -11.41
N TYR A 10 16.39 -1.45 -10.30
CA TYR A 10 16.13 -0.03 -10.07
C TYR A 10 17.36 0.60 -9.40
N ASP A 11 17.39 1.93 -9.35
CA ASP A 11 18.51 2.68 -8.77
C ASP A 11 18.30 2.94 -7.27
N GLU A 12 17.08 3.27 -6.83
CA GLU A 12 16.77 3.71 -5.47
C GLU A 12 15.88 2.73 -4.68
N ILE A 13 15.41 1.65 -5.32
CA ILE A 13 14.64 0.57 -4.67
C ILE A 13 15.16 -0.83 -5.04
N LEU A 14 14.74 -1.84 -4.27
CA LEU A 14 14.80 -3.24 -4.67
C LEU A 14 13.38 -3.75 -4.93
N PHE A 15 13.19 -4.52 -6.00
CA PHE A 15 11.93 -5.17 -6.31
C PHE A 15 12.14 -6.66 -6.52
N GLU A 16 11.61 -7.46 -5.61
CA GLU A 16 11.94 -8.88 -5.47
C GLU A 16 10.68 -9.73 -5.36
N ILE A 17 10.83 -11.04 -5.64
CA ILE A 17 9.81 -12.06 -5.42
C ILE A 17 10.39 -13.19 -4.57
N ASN A 18 9.58 -13.79 -3.71
CA ASN A 18 10.03 -14.93 -2.93
C ASN A 18 10.25 -16.17 -3.82
N THR A 19 11.34 -16.90 -3.63
CA THR A 19 11.66 -18.12 -4.40
C THR A 19 11.52 -19.41 -3.59
N ASP A 20 11.31 -19.29 -2.28
CA ASP A 20 11.07 -20.40 -1.35
C ASP A 20 9.85 -20.12 -0.45
N GLY A 21 9.69 -20.94 0.59
CA GLY A 21 8.56 -20.89 1.52
C GLY A 21 7.35 -21.68 1.03
N LYS A 22 6.18 -21.43 1.63
CA LYS A 22 4.95 -22.17 1.32
C LYS A 22 4.37 -21.80 -0.04
N ASN A 23 4.58 -20.57 -0.48
CA ASN A 23 4.01 -20.01 -1.71
C ASN A 23 5.08 -19.30 -2.57
N PRO A 24 6.06 -20.04 -3.13
CA PRO A 24 7.10 -19.45 -3.98
C PRO A 24 6.47 -18.73 -5.18
N GLY A 25 6.97 -17.53 -5.50
CA GLY A 25 6.51 -16.72 -6.61
C GLY A 25 5.21 -15.93 -6.38
N LYS A 26 4.69 -15.88 -5.14
CA LYS A 26 3.39 -15.23 -4.85
C LYS A 26 3.47 -13.98 -3.99
N ILE A 27 4.63 -13.69 -3.39
CA ILE A 27 4.84 -12.53 -2.54
C ILE A 27 5.87 -11.63 -3.22
N ALA A 28 5.47 -10.41 -3.55
CA ALA A 28 6.37 -9.38 -4.05
C ALA A 28 6.85 -8.51 -2.89
N LYS A 29 8.13 -8.11 -2.89
CA LYS A 29 8.71 -7.21 -1.88
C LYS A 29 9.34 -6.00 -2.57
N ILE A 30 8.89 -4.82 -2.17
CA ILE A 30 9.40 -3.53 -2.60
C ILE A 30 10.15 -2.92 -1.42
N THR A 31 11.45 -2.66 -1.60
CA THR A 31 12.34 -2.15 -0.55
C THR A 31 12.88 -0.78 -0.96
N MET A 32 12.56 0.27 -0.20
CA MET A 32 13.23 1.57 -0.34
C MET A 32 14.71 1.42 0.06
N ASN A 33 15.64 1.81 -0.80
CA ASN A 33 17.04 1.42 -0.68
C ASN A 33 18.01 2.61 -0.65
N ASP A 34 17.80 3.53 0.29
CA ASP A 34 18.73 4.62 0.60
C ASP A 34 18.98 4.71 2.11
N MET A 35 19.76 3.75 2.63
CA MET A 35 20.05 3.68 4.07
C MET A 35 20.77 4.93 4.60
N ALA A 36 21.52 5.66 3.75
CA ALA A 36 22.25 6.85 4.14
C ALA A 36 21.32 8.03 4.49
N SER A 37 20.14 8.10 3.88
CA SER A 37 19.11 9.10 4.19
C SER A 37 17.99 8.57 5.10
N HIS A 38 18.14 7.37 5.68
CA HIS A 38 17.06 6.67 6.39
C HIS A 38 15.87 6.38 5.47
N ASN A 39 16.15 5.95 4.24
CA ASN A 39 15.18 5.62 3.20
C ASN A 39 14.24 6.80 2.90
N ALA A 40 14.80 8.02 2.83
CA ALA A 40 14.06 9.21 2.43
C ALA A 40 13.81 9.18 0.91
N PHE A 41 12.57 9.27 0.49
CA PHE A 41 12.24 9.15 -0.92
C PHE A 41 12.43 10.45 -1.69
N THR A 42 13.12 10.35 -2.83
CA THR A 42 13.19 11.37 -3.87
C THR A 42 12.03 11.20 -4.86
N PRO A 43 11.79 12.14 -5.79
CA PRO A 43 10.85 11.90 -6.88
C PRO A 43 11.20 10.69 -7.75
N GLY A 44 12.51 10.36 -7.88
CA GLY A 44 13.02 9.18 -8.56
C GLY A 44 12.54 7.90 -7.87
N MET A 45 12.89 7.73 -6.58
CA MET A 45 12.44 6.58 -5.77
C MET A 45 10.92 6.40 -5.82
N VAL A 46 10.14 7.48 -5.71
CA VAL A 46 8.67 7.38 -5.79
C VAL A 46 8.20 6.88 -7.16
N SER A 47 8.84 7.32 -8.25
CA SER A 47 8.49 6.88 -9.60
C SER A 47 8.84 5.40 -9.80
N GLU A 48 9.97 4.94 -9.27
CA GLU A 48 10.35 3.52 -9.27
C GLU A 48 9.39 2.67 -8.44
N MET A 49 8.96 3.15 -7.27
CA MET A 49 7.95 2.47 -6.46
C MET A 49 6.62 2.35 -7.22
N ILE A 50 6.16 3.43 -7.88
CA ILE A 50 4.94 3.40 -8.70
C ILE A 50 5.04 2.33 -9.79
N ASP A 51 6.18 2.25 -10.48
CA ASP A 51 6.42 1.22 -11.50
C ASP A 51 6.43 -0.19 -10.90
N ALA A 52 7.14 -0.41 -9.79
CA ALA A 52 7.19 -1.70 -9.11
C ALA A 52 5.80 -2.16 -8.59
N PHE A 53 5.02 -1.27 -7.98
CA PHE A 53 3.64 -1.55 -7.58
C PHE A 53 2.73 -1.86 -8.77
N THR A 54 2.91 -1.18 -9.90
CA THR A 54 2.17 -1.44 -11.14
C THR A 54 2.52 -2.82 -11.71
N LEU A 55 3.80 -3.17 -11.78
CA LEU A 55 4.24 -4.51 -12.20
C LEU A 55 3.74 -5.60 -11.24
N ALA A 56 3.76 -5.34 -9.93
CA ALA A 56 3.23 -6.26 -8.93
C ALA A 56 1.72 -6.43 -9.07
N ARG A 57 0.97 -5.37 -9.39
CA ARG A 57 -0.48 -5.42 -9.68
C ARG A 57 -0.77 -6.34 -10.85
N ASP A 58 -0.03 -6.18 -11.95
CA ASP A 58 -0.32 -6.85 -13.22
C ASP A 58 0.26 -8.27 -13.30
N ASN A 59 1.14 -8.67 -12.38
CA ASN A 59 1.62 -10.04 -12.26
C ASN A 59 0.56 -10.95 -11.60
N ALA A 60 -0.10 -11.80 -12.39
CA ALA A 60 -1.16 -12.70 -11.91
C ALA A 60 -0.74 -13.72 -10.83
N GLN A 61 0.57 -14.00 -10.67
CA GLN A 61 1.07 -14.92 -9.63
C GLN A 61 1.16 -14.24 -8.26
N VAL A 62 1.43 -12.93 -8.22
CA VAL A 62 1.56 -12.16 -6.98
C VAL A 62 0.19 -12.00 -6.34
N GLY A 63 0.04 -12.45 -5.09
CA GLY A 63 -1.18 -12.28 -4.29
C GLY A 63 -1.04 -11.28 -3.14
N VAL A 64 0.18 -11.03 -2.65
CA VAL A 64 0.47 -10.08 -1.56
C VAL A 64 1.72 -9.27 -1.89
N ILE A 65 1.72 -7.99 -1.53
CA ILE A 65 2.86 -7.08 -1.69
C ILE A 65 3.37 -6.65 -0.32
N ILE A 66 4.68 -6.67 -0.12
CA ILE A 66 5.35 -6.15 1.08
C ILE A 66 6.06 -4.86 0.68
N LEU A 67 5.87 -3.79 1.47
CA LEU A 67 6.66 -2.57 1.41
C LEU A 67 7.56 -2.51 2.65
N THR A 68 8.86 -2.25 2.49
CA THR A 68 9.82 -2.11 3.59
C THR A 68 10.92 -1.09 3.26
N GLY A 69 11.71 -0.70 4.26
CA GLY A 69 13.00 -0.02 4.07
C GLY A 69 14.18 -1.00 4.13
N ALA A 70 15.27 -0.64 3.46
CA ALA A 70 16.54 -1.35 3.56
C ALA A 70 17.20 -1.13 4.92
N GLY A 71 17.91 -2.15 5.41
CA GLY A 71 18.50 -2.16 6.74
C GLY A 71 17.46 -2.17 7.87
N ASP A 72 17.90 -1.92 9.10
CA ASP A 72 17.05 -2.07 10.29
C ASP A 72 16.78 -0.75 11.03
N LYS A 73 17.35 0.35 10.52
CA LYS A 73 17.26 1.67 11.16
C LYS A 73 16.01 2.45 10.77
N ALA A 74 15.49 2.26 9.56
CA ALA A 74 14.36 3.02 9.07
C ALA A 74 13.54 2.25 8.04
N PHE A 75 12.23 2.33 8.18
CA PHE A 75 11.29 2.06 7.11
C PHE A 75 11.40 3.20 6.10
N SER A 76 11.12 4.44 6.54
CA SER A 76 11.34 5.66 5.76
C SER A 76 11.22 6.90 6.64
N SER A 77 12.06 7.90 6.38
CA SER A 77 11.99 9.24 6.98
C SER A 77 11.12 10.24 6.20
N GLY A 78 10.46 9.80 5.11
CA GLY A 78 9.59 10.62 4.28
C GLY A 78 10.30 11.27 3.09
N GLY A 79 9.77 12.39 2.61
CA GLY A 79 10.34 13.07 1.46
C GLY A 79 11.71 13.66 1.76
N ASN A 80 12.68 13.38 0.90
CA ASN A 80 14.07 13.78 1.09
C ASN A 80 14.22 15.30 1.05
N GLN A 81 14.48 15.93 2.21
CA GLN A 81 14.54 17.39 2.33
C GLN A 81 15.71 18.01 1.54
N LYS A 82 16.75 17.23 1.18
CA LYS A 82 17.89 17.73 0.39
C LYS A 82 17.49 18.12 -1.04
N VAL A 83 16.40 17.56 -1.56
CA VAL A 83 15.89 17.84 -2.91
C VAL A 83 14.57 18.63 -2.88
N ARG A 84 14.15 19.14 -1.72
CA ARG A 84 12.97 20.00 -1.62
C ARG A 84 13.29 21.41 -2.11
N GLY A 85 12.51 21.89 -3.08
CA GLY A 85 12.61 23.23 -3.63
C GLY A 85 11.28 23.98 -3.58
N ASN A 86 11.16 25.03 -4.40
CA ASN A 86 9.93 25.79 -4.54
C ASN A 86 8.85 24.92 -5.22
N GLY A 87 7.71 24.73 -4.56
CA GLY A 87 6.56 23.99 -5.10
C GLY A 87 6.59 22.46 -4.94
N GLY A 88 7.67 21.86 -4.42
CA GLY A 88 7.73 20.41 -4.20
C GLY A 88 9.14 19.84 -4.10
N TYR A 89 9.25 18.52 -4.28
CA TYR A 89 10.51 17.82 -4.37
C TYR A 89 10.99 17.81 -5.82
N VAL A 90 12.19 18.31 -6.08
CA VAL A 90 12.74 18.54 -7.43
C VAL A 90 13.52 17.31 -7.87
N GLY A 91 13.09 16.71 -8.98
CA GLY A 91 13.77 15.57 -9.59
C GLY A 91 15.00 15.98 -10.40
N SER A 92 15.67 15.01 -11.01
CA SER A 92 16.79 15.26 -11.95
C SER A 92 16.37 16.04 -13.21
N ASP A 93 15.07 16.03 -13.52
CA ASP A 93 14.45 16.79 -14.61
C ASP A 93 14.16 18.26 -14.26
N GLY A 94 14.43 18.69 -13.02
CA GLY A 94 14.19 20.06 -12.55
C GLY A 94 12.72 20.36 -12.24
N ILE A 95 11.82 19.37 -12.29
CA ILE A 95 10.38 19.57 -12.09
C ILE A 95 10.03 19.32 -10.60
N PRO A 96 9.38 20.29 -9.91
CA PRO A 96 8.90 20.07 -8.55
C PRO A 96 7.70 19.13 -8.54
N ARG A 97 7.71 18.13 -7.66
CA ARG A 97 6.71 17.05 -7.60
C ARG A 97 6.21 16.81 -6.17
N LEU A 98 4.97 16.30 -6.11
CA LEU A 98 4.36 15.64 -4.95
C LEU A 98 3.82 14.26 -5.38
N ASN A 99 4.57 13.55 -6.24
CA ASN A 99 4.17 12.27 -6.83
C ASN A 99 3.97 11.15 -5.79
N VAL A 100 4.39 11.34 -4.53
CA VAL A 100 4.06 10.41 -3.44
C VAL A 100 2.54 10.29 -3.25
N LEU A 101 1.77 11.33 -3.59
CA LEU A 101 0.30 11.27 -3.58
C LEU A 101 -0.25 10.29 -4.63
N ASP A 102 0.42 10.15 -5.77
CA ASP A 102 0.06 9.15 -6.79
C ASP A 102 0.36 7.75 -6.29
N LEU A 103 1.50 7.56 -5.62
CA LEU A 103 1.85 6.29 -4.96
C LEU A 103 0.84 5.91 -3.87
N GLN A 104 0.47 6.84 -2.99
CA GLN A 104 -0.54 6.62 -1.95
C GLN A 104 -1.87 6.14 -2.56
N ARG A 105 -2.33 6.80 -3.63
CA ARG A 105 -3.54 6.39 -4.36
C ARG A 105 -3.39 5.01 -4.98
N LEU A 106 -2.27 4.74 -5.65
CA LEU A 106 -1.99 3.46 -6.29
C LEU A 106 -2.03 2.30 -5.28
N MET A 107 -1.36 2.45 -4.13
CA MET A 107 -1.35 1.43 -3.07
C MET A 107 -2.77 1.08 -2.62
N ARG A 108 -3.63 2.09 -2.41
CA ARG A 108 -5.01 1.89 -1.97
C ARG A 108 -5.88 1.17 -3.01
N ILE A 109 -5.68 1.43 -4.30
CA ILE A 109 -6.55 0.84 -5.36
C ILE A 109 -6.06 -0.50 -5.91
N ILE A 110 -4.82 -0.91 -5.63
CA ILE A 110 -4.32 -2.22 -6.06
C ILE A 110 -5.18 -3.33 -5.43
N PRO A 111 -5.74 -4.28 -6.21
CA PRO A 111 -6.65 -5.34 -5.73
C PRO A 111 -5.88 -6.50 -5.07
N LYS A 112 -4.79 -6.19 -4.37
CA LYS A 112 -3.92 -7.12 -3.64
C LYS A 112 -3.62 -6.51 -2.27
N PRO A 113 -3.61 -7.30 -1.19
CA PRO A 113 -3.16 -6.82 0.11
C PRO A 113 -1.71 -6.32 0.06
N ILE A 114 -1.46 -5.21 0.75
CA ILE A 114 -0.16 -4.58 0.94
C ILE A 114 0.15 -4.57 2.44
N ILE A 115 1.26 -5.19 2.82
CA ILE A 115 1.79 -5.14 4.18
C ILE A 115 2.97 -4.17 4.24
N ALA A 116 2.91 -3.18 5.12
CA ALA A 116 4.09 -2.43 5.52
C ALA A 116 4.85 -3.22 6.60
N MET A 117 6.05 -3.68 6.26
CA MET A 117 6.99 -4.31 7.19
C MET A 117 7.92 -3.23 7.75
N VAL A 118 7.63 -2.76 8.97
CA VAL A 118 8.28 -1.57 9.54
C VAL A 118 9.41 -1.98 10.48
N LYS A 119 10.63 -1.50 10.18
CA LYS A 119 11.82 -1.61 11.04
C LYS A 119 12.38 -0.23 11.33
N GLY A 120 12.61 0.09 12.60
CA GLY A 120 13.09 1.42 12.99
C GLY A 120 12.14 2.57 12.61
N TRP A 121 12.67 3.69 12.15
CA TRP A 121 11.90 4.92 11.91
C TRP A 121 10.92 4.83 10.74
N SER A 122 9.65 5.12 11.02
CA SER A 122 8.58 5.42 10.07
C SER A 122 8.03 6.81 10.38
N VAL A 123 8.51 7.83 9.67
CA VAL A 123 8.33 9.24 10.04
C VAL A 123 7.86 10.08 8.85
N GLY A 124 7.02 11.07 9.12
CA GLY A 124 6.58 12.05 8.12
C GLY A 124 5.84 11.35 6.97
N GLY A 125 6.27 11.63 5.73
CA GLY A 125 5.73 10.94 4.55
C GLY A 125 5.91 9.42 4.57
N GLY A 126 6.97 8.90 5.21
CA GLY A 126 7.19 7.47 5.40
C GLY A 126 6.14 6.85 6.32
N ASN A 127 5.74 7.59 7.36
CA ASN A 127 4.65 7.19 8.23
C ASN A 127 3.28 7.20 7.53
N VAL A 128 3.10 8.08 6.53
CA VAL A 128 1.89 8.04 5.70
C VAL A 128 1.90 6.82 4.77
N LEU A 129 3.06 6.42 4.24
CA LEU A 129 3.16 5.21 3.40
C LEU A 129 2.81 3.93 4.16
N GLN A 130 3.24 3.77 5.42
CA GLN A 130 2.79 2.62 6.21
C GLN A 130 1.29 2.72 6.54
N LEU A 131 0.79 3.93 6.83
CA LEU A 131 -0.62 4.14 7.16
C LEU A 131 -1.55 3.78 5.99
N VAL A 132 -1.14 4.01 4.73
CA VAL A 132 -1.97 3.67 3.55
C VAL A 132 -1.76 2.23 3.05
N ALA A 133 -0.81 1.48 3.62
CA ALA A 133 -0.79 0.03 3.45
C ALA A 133 -2.02 -0.58 4.15
N ASP A 134 -2.43 -1.78 3.73
CA ASP A 134 -3.62 -2.42 4.29
C ASP A 134 -3.35 -2.91 5.72
N LEU A 135 -2.12 -3.38 5.99
CA LEU A 135 -1.67 -3.87 7.29
C LEU A 135 -0.25 -3.41 7.59
N THR A 136 0.07 -3.23 8.86
CA THR A 136 1.42 -2.93 9.34
C THR A 136 1.88 -3.95 10.38
N ILE A 137 3.02 -4.58 10.09
CA ILE A 137 3.74 -5.45 11.02
C ILE A 137 5.05 -4.75 11.36
N ALA A 138 5.27 -4.50 12.65
CA ALA A 138 6.41 -3.73 13.13
C ALA A 138 7.38 -4.59 13.93
N ALA A 139 8.67 -4.31 13.75
CA ALA A 139 9.70 -4.70 14.69
C ALA A 139 9.56 -3.90 16.00
N ASP A 140 9.98 -4.49 17.11
CA ASP A 140 10.04 -3.87 18.44
C ASP A 140 10.89 -2.59 18.47
N ASN A 141 11.88 -2.47 17.57
CA ASN A 141 12.70 -1.28 17.42
C ASN A 141 12.01 -0.13 16.64
N ALA A 142 10.78 -0.31 16.16
CA ALA A 142 10.10 0.67 15.33
C ALA A 142 9.72 1.95 16.10
N LYS A 143 9.73 3.07 15.38
CA LYS A 143 9.34 4.40 15.86
C LYS A 143 8.44 5.09 14.85
N PHE A 144 7.31 5.59 15.30
CA PHE A 144 6.28 6.22 14.46
C PHE A 144 6.11 7.69 14.81
N GLY A 145 5.83 8.54 13.83
CA GLY A 145 5.52 9.94 14.10
C GLY A 145 5.33 10.79 12.86
N GLN A 146 4.78 11.99 13.07
CA GLN A 146 4.71 13.03 12.05
C GLN A 146 5.66 14.17 12.44
N THR A 147 6.25 14.82 11.44
CA THR A 147 7.19 15.94 11.66
C THR A 147 6.79 17.20 10.90
N GLY A 148 5.69 17.15 10.15
CA GLY A 148 5.29 18.19 9.20
C GLY A 148 5.42 19.60 9.77
N PRO A 149 4.67 19.96 10.83
CA PRO A 149 4.75 21.31 11.43
C PRO A 149 6.16 21.75 11.84
N MET A 150 7.01 20.84 12.33
CA MET A 150 8.42 21.18 12.65
C MET A 150 9.27 21.48 11.41
N VAL A 151 8.95 20.89 10.25
CA VAL A 151 9.75 21.02 9.01
C VAL A 151 9.02 21.83 7.91
N GLY A 152 7.97 22.57 8.29
CA GLY A 152 7.18 23.38 7.38
C GLY A 152 6.45 22.56 6.29
N SER A 153 5.87 21.43 6.66
CA SER A 153 5.10 20.54 5.78
C SER A 153 3.84 20.00 6.49
N PHE A 154 2.97 19.32 5.77
CA PHE A 154 1.84 18.57 6.32
C PHE A 154 1.28 17.62 5.26
N ASP A 155 0.61 16.55 5.69
CA ASP A 155 -0.25 15.73 4.83
C ASP A 155 -1.67 15.80 5.39
N ALA A 156 -2.48 16.67 4.79
CA ALA A 156 -3.88 16.89 5.15
C ALA A 156 -4.85 15.96 4.39
N GLY A 157 -4.34 15.01 3.60
CA GLY A 157 -5.11 13.99 2.90
C GLY A 157 -5.23 12.73 3.76
N TYR A 158 -4.72 11.60 3.24
CA TYR A 158 -4.71 10.34 3.98
C TYR A 158 -3.87 10.42 5.27
N GLY A 159 -2.82 11.25 5.30
CA GLY A 159 -2.01 11.44 6.51
C GLY A 159 -2.80 11.98 7.70
N SER A 160 -3.92 12.68 7.46
CA SER A 160 -4.77 13.26 8.52
C SER A 160 -6.12 12.57 8.63
N GLY A 161 -6.90 12.52 7.54
CA GLY A 161 -8.26 11.98 7.54
C GLY A 161 -8.28 10.47 7.78
N TYR A 162 -7.44 9.72 7.07
CA TYR A 162 -7.36 8.27 7.23
C TYR A 162 -6.70 7.89 8.57
N LEU A 163 -5.68 8.63 9.02
CA LEU A 163 -5.14 8.46 10.37
C LEU A 163 -6.23 8.57 11.44
N ALA A 164 -7.11 9.57 11.34
CA ALA A 164 -8.23 9.72 12.27
C ALA A 164 -9.24 8.57 12.21
N ARG A 165 -9.42 7.92 11.05
CA ARG A 165 -10.23 6.68 10.93
C ARG A 165 -9.58 5.49 11.63
N VAL A 166 -8.25 5.45 11.69
CA VAL A 166 -7.48 4.34 12.32
C VAL A 166 -7.37 4.53 13.84
N ILE A 167 -6.88 5.69 14.31
CA ILE A 167 -6.55 5.91 15.73
C ILE A 167 -7.49 6.88 16.46
N GLY A 168 -8.53 7.37 15.79
CA GLY A 168 -9.47 8.35 16.31
C GLY A 168 -8.95 9.80 16.27
N HIS A 169 -9.86 10.76 16.21
CA HIS A 169 -9.53 12.18 16.03
C HIS A 169 -8.63 12.79 17.12
N LYS A 170 -8.78 12.36 18.38
CA LYS A 170 -7.96 12.90 19.48
C LYS A 170 -6.49 12.56 19.30
N ARG A 171 -6.19 11.27 19.06
CA ARG A 171 -4.82 10.80 18.83
C ARG A 171 -4.25 11.29 17.51
N ALA A 172 -5.04 11.32 16.43
CA ALA A 172 -4.57 11.86 15.15
C ALA A 172 -4.13 13.34 15.27
N LYS A 173 -4.89 14.17 16.00
CA LYS A 173 -4.50 15.55 16.30
C LYS A 173 -3.26 15.63 17.19
N GLU A 174 -3.15 14.77 18.21
CA GLU A 174 -1.97 14.69 19.07
C GLU A 174 -0.69 14.43 18.25
N VAL A 175 -0.71 13.40 17.39
CA VAL A 175 0.39 13.05 16.50
C VAL A 175 0.82 14.23 15.62
N TRP A 176 -0.14 14.92 15.00
CA TRP A 176 0.15 16.02 14.08
C TRP A 176 0.53 17.31 14.78
N PHE A 177 -0.08 17.65 15.92
CA PHE A 177 0.15 18.93 16.58
C PHE A 177 1.39 18.93 17.46
N LEU A 178 1.69 17.80 18.11
CA LEU A 178 2.81 17.69 19.04
C LEU A 178 4.06 17.11 18.40
N ASN A 179 3.92 16.39 17.28
CA ASN A 179 5.02 15.71 16.58
C ASN A 179 5.89 14.84 17.50
N HIS A 180 5.28 14.21 18.51
CA HIS A 180 5.91 13.20 19.34
C HIS A 180 6.21 11.93 18.54
N PHE A 181 7.20 11.17 19.01
CA PHE A 181 7.50 9.84 18.49
C PHE A 181 6.95 8.77 19.41
N TYR A 182 6.37 7.73 18.80
CA TYR A 182 5.74 6.62 19.48
C TYR A 182 6.53 5.34 19.20
N THR A 183 6.71 4.52 20.23
CA THR A 183 7.27 3.17 20.13
C THR A 183 6.34 2.24 19.34
N ALA A 184 6.84 1.08 18.91
CA ALA A 184 6.01 0.03 18.33
C ALA A 184 4.84 -0.38 19.25
N GLU A 185 5.10 -0.49 20.55
CA GLU A 185 4.07 -0.85 21.52
C GLU A 185 3.02 0.25 21.67
N GLU A 186 3.42 1.51 21.81
CA GLU A 186 2.45 2.63 21.87
C GLU A 186 1.62 2.73 20.60
N ALA A 187 2.23 2.55 19.42
CA ALA A 187 1.52 2.54 18.15
C ALA A 187 0.51 1.38 18.08
N TYR A 188 0.85 0.20 18.59
CA TYR A 188 -0.06 -0.95 18.68
C TYR A 188 -1.23 -0.65 19.63
N GLN A 189 -0.97 -0.12 20.83
CA GLN A 189 -2.01 0.26 21.80
C GLN A 189 -2.94 1.37 21.30
N MET A 190 -2.48 2.18 20.35
CA MET A 190 -3.28 3.21 19.69
C MET A 190 -4.11 2.69 18.51
N ASN A 191 -4.05 1.39 18.21
CA ASN A 191 -4.60 0.74 17.00
C ASN A 191 -3.99 1.26 15.69
N TRP A 192 -2.79 1.82 15.73
CA TRP A 192 -2.13 2.34 14.53
C TRP A 192 -1.51 1.23 13.67
N ILE A 193 -1.07 0.14 14.29
CA ILE A 193 -0.43 -0.99 13.63
C ILE A 193 -1.02 -2.31 14.15
N ASN A 194 -0.79 -3.41 13.43
CA ASN A 194 -1.50 -4.67 13.68
C ASN A 194 -0.73 -5.67 14.53
N LYS A 195 0.61 -5.68 14.48
CA LYS A 195 1.44 -6.66 15.21
C LYS A 195 2.82 -6.08 15.50
N VAL A 196 3.34 -6.36 16.69
CA VAL A 196 4.72 -6.08 17.11
C VAL A 196 5.45 -7.39 17.38
N VAL A 197 6.65 -7.55 16.83
CA VAL A 197 7.52 -8.72 17.04
C VAL A 197 8.98 -8.29 17.20
N PRO A 198 9.87 -9.13 17.73
CA PRO A 198 11.30 -8.82 17.76
C PRO A 198 11.85 -8.50 16.36
N LEU A 199 12.79 -7.56 16.26
CA LEU A 199 13.40 -7.15 15.00
C LEU A 199 13.85 -8.32 14.11
N ASN A 200 14.48 -9.34 14.70
CA ASN A 200 14.95 -10.52 13.97
C ASN A 200 13.84 -11.51 13.54
N LYS A 201 12.57 -11.22 13.87
CA LYS A 201 11.38 -12.03 13.55
C LYS A 201 10.38 -11.30 12.66
N VAL A 202 10.59 -10.02 12.35
CA VAL A 202 9.62 -9.21 11.60
C VAL A 202 9.38 -9.73 10.18
N GLU A 203 10.42 -10.20 9.49
CA GLU A 203 10.26 -10.78 8.15
C GLU A 203 9.50 -12.12 8.21
N ASP A 204 9.86 -13.01 9.15
CA ASP A 204 9.16 -14.29 9.34
C ASP A 204 7.66 -14.07 9.64
N ALA A 205 7.33 -13.12 10.54
CA ALA A 205 5.96 -12.78 10.89
C ALA A 205 5.18 -12.12 9.73
N THR A 206 5.88 -11.34 8.89
CA THR A 206 5.28 -10.73 7.71
C THR A 206 4.91 -11.77 6.66
N ILE A 207 5.81 -12.72 6.42
CA ILE A 207 5.56 -13.82 5.49
C ILE A 207 4.48 -14.76 6.00
N GLU A 208 4.42 -15.01 7.32
CA GLU A 208 3.33 -15.78 7.93
C GLU A 208 1.95 -15.19 7.58
N TRP A 209 1.78 -13.87 7.73
CA TRP A 209 0.51 -13.20 7.40
C TRP A 209 0.25 -13.15 5.89
N ALA A 210 1.29 -12.96 5.07
CA ALA A 210 1.17 -13.04 3.62
C ALA A 210 0.70 -14.44 3.18
N ASP A 211 1.33 -15.49 3.70
CA ASP A 211 0.96 -16.89 3.44
C ASP A 211 -0.47 -17.19 3.90
N GLU A 212 -0.89 -16.64 5.04
CA GLU A 212 -2.27 -16.79 5.50
C GLU A 212 -3.26 -16.14 4.52
N MET A 213 -3.01 -14.92 4.05
CA MET A 213 -3.86 -14.27 3.06
C MET A 213 -3.89 -15.03 1.72
N LEU A 214 -2.78 -15.67 1.34
CA LEU A 214 -2.71 -16.50 0.12
C LEU A 214 -3.55 -17.78 0.19
N THR A 215 -4.06 -18.16 1.36
CA THR A 215 -5.05 -19.25 1.50
C THR A 215 -6.51 -18.79 1.28
N LYS A 216 -6.74 -17.48 1.13
CA LYS A 216 -8.09 -16.91 1.00
C LYS A 216 -8.43 -16.65 -0.47
N SER A 217 -9.72 -16.45 -0.75
CA SER A 217 -10.18 -16.11 -2.10
C SER A 217 -9.65 -14.73 -2.52
N PRO A 218 -8.88 -14.62 -3.62
CA PRO A 218 -8.37 -13.32 -4.08
C PRO A 218 -9.51 -12.37 -4.50
N THR A 219 -10.59 -12.91 -5.06
CA THR A 219 -11.79 -12.13 -5.38
C THR A 219 -12.49 -11.61 -4.13
N ALA A 220 -12.54 -12.39 -3.04
CA ALA A 220 -13.11 -11.90 -1.79
C ALA A 220 -12.25 -10.76 -1.19
N LEU A 221 -10.92 -10.94 -1.16
CA LEU A 221 -10.00 -9.94 -0.62
C LEU A 221 -10.08 -8.59 -1.37
N ARG A 222 -10.13 -8.60 -2.73
CA ARG A 222 -10.26 -7.36 -3.50
C ARG A 222 -11.57 -6.62 -3.22
N PHE A 223 -12.70 -7.33 -3.10
CA PHE A 223 -14.00 -6.71 -2.79
C PHE A 223 -14.00 -6.11 -1.39
N ILE A 224 -13.41 -6.81 -0.40
CA ILE A 224 -13.28 -6.30 0.96
C ILE A 224 -12.43 -5.02 0.96
N LYS A 225 -11.29 -5.03 0.27
CA LYS A 225 -10.42 -3.84 0.14
C LYS A 225 -11.17 -2.66 -0.53
N ALA A 226 -11.87 -2.92 -1.63
CA ALA A 226 -12.66 -1.91 -2.32
C ALA A 226 -13.81 -1.35 -1.46
N ALA A 227 -14.48 -2.20 -0.69
CA ALA A 227 -15.55 -1.79 0.23
C ALA A 227 -15.02 -0.91 1.38
N MET A 228 -13.85 -1.23 1.94
CA MET A 228 -13.19 -0.39 2.95
C MET A 228 -12.80 0.97 2.38
N ASN A 229 -12.29 1.01 1.15
CA ASN A 229 -12.00 2.29 0.48
C ASN A 229 -13.27 3.11 0.21
N ALA A 230 -14.41 2.47 -0.09
CA ALA A 230 -15.68 3.14 -0.31
C ALA A 230 -16.22 3.88 0.94
N ASP A 231 -15.88 3.43 2.16
CA ASP A 231 -16.23 4.13 3.40
C ASP A 231 -15.53 5.51 3.52
N THR A 232 -14.32 5.65 2.96
CA THR A 232 -13.51 6.86 3.14
C THR A 232 -13.39 7.72 1.88
N ASP A 233 -13.50 7.13 0.70
CA ASP A 233 -13.10 7.79 -0.57
C ASP A 233 -14.31 8.17 -1.44
N GLY A 234 -15.54 8.00 -0.93
CA GLY A 234 -16.78 8.41 -1.60
C GLY A 234 -16.92 7.80 -3.00
N LEU A 235 -17.14 8.64 -4.02
CA LEU A 235 -17.29 8.17 -5.41
C LEU A 235 -16.03 7.46 -5.94
N ALA A 236 -14.83 7.78 -5.46
CA ALA A 236 -13.61 7.09 -5.91
C ALA A 236 -13.56 5.65 -5.36
N GLY A 237 -13.96 5.44 -4.11
CA GLY A 237 -14.07 4.08 -3.56
C GLY A 237 -15.24 3.30 -4.19
N LEU A 238 -16.37 3.97 -4.45
CA LEU A 238 -17.48 3.36 -5.19
C LEU A 238 -17.07 2.95 -6.62
N GLN A 239 -16.24 3.74 -7.30
CA GLN A 239 -15.70 3.39 -8.61
C GLN A 239 -14.92 2.07 -8.57
N GLN A 240 -14.08 1.87 -7.56
CA GLN A 240 -13.34 0.61 -7.38
C GLN A 240 -14.29 -0.56 -7.13
N PHE A 241 -15.23 -0.41 -6.19
CA PHE A 241 -16.19 -1.46 -5.85
C PHE A 241 -17.09 -1.84 -7.05
N ALA A 242 -17.64 -0.84 -7.73
CA ALA A 242 -18.49 -1.03 -8.91
C ALA A 242 -17.72 -1.60 -10.11
N GLY A 243 -16.44 -1.24 -10.26
CA GLY A 243 -15.55 -1.85 -11.25
C GLY A 243 -15.35 -3.34 -10.99
N ASP A 244 -15.15 -3.73 -9.72
CA ASP A 244 -15.04 -5.13 -9.32
C ASP A 244 -16.37 -5.89 -9.51
N ALA A 245 -17.51 -5.26 -9.21
CA ALA A 245 -18.84 -5.81 -9.49
C ALA A 245 -19.07 -6.03 -11.00
N THR A 246 -18.67 -5.06 -11.84
CA THR A 246 -18.75 -5.16 -13.30
C THR A 246 -17.90 -6.33 -13.81
N MET A 247 -16.67 -6.48 -13.30
CA MET A 247 -15.79 -7.59 -13.65
C MET A 247 -16.39 -8.95 -13.26
N LEU A 248 -17.05 -9.05 -12.10
CA LEU A 248 -17.76 -10.26 -11.70
C LEU A 248 -18.97 -10.53 -12.61
N TYR A 249 -19.78 -9.50 -12.89
CA TYR A 249 -20.93 -9.60 -13.80
C TYR A 249 -20.51 -10.11 -15.19
N TYR A 250 -19.37 -9.65 -15.73
CA TYR A 250 -18.84 -10.11 -17.02
C TYR A 250 -18.48 -11.60 -17.08
N THR A 251 -18.42 -12.30 -15.94
CA THR A 251 -18.24 -13.76 -15.91
C THR A 251 -19.55 -14.54 -16.03
N SER A 252 -20.69 -13.89 -15.77
CA SER A 252 -22.02 -14.50 -15.82
C SER A 252 -22.49 -14.78 -17.25
N ASP A 253 -23.43 -15.71 -17.39
CA ASP A 253 -24.04 -16.02 -18.69
C ASP A 253 -24.98 -14.90 -19.17
N GLU A 254 -25.61 -14.16 -18.24
CA GLU A 254 -26.43 -12.98 -18.55
C GLU A 254 -25.61 -11.87 -19.24
N ALA A 255 -24.41 -11.57 -18.73
CA ALA A 255 -23.53 -10.59 -19.37
C ALA A 255 -23.03 -11.07 -20.76
N LYS A 256 -22.79 -12.37 -20.92
CA LYS A 256 -22.36 -12.95 -22.21
C LYS A 256 -23.48 -12.85 -23.25
N GLU A 257 -24.73 -13.08 -22.87
CA GLU A 257 -25.89 -12.93 -23.75
C GLU A 257 -26.01 -11.50 -24.31
N GLY A 258 -25.86 -10.48 -23.44
CA GLY A 258 -25.87 -9.09 -23.89
C GLY A 258 -24.73 -8.75 -24.87
N ARG A 259 -23.53 -9.30 -24.64
CA ARG A 259 -22.39 -9.14 -25.56
C ARG A 259 -22.60 -9.85 -26.89
N ASP A 260 -23.09 -11.09 -26.86
CA ASP A 260 -23.17 -11.96 -28.02
C ASP A 260 -24.33 -11.57 -28.93
N SER A 261 -25.49 -11.24 -28.37
CA SER A 261 -26.62 -10.66 -29.13
C SER A 261 -26.22 -9.41 -29.93
N PHE A 262 -25.47 -8.49 -29.31
CA PHE A 262 -24.93 -7.31 -29.98
C PHE A 262 -23.99 -7.66 -31.15
N LYS A 263 -23.07 -8.60 -30.96
CA LYS A 263 -22.16 -9.07 -32.03
C LYS A 263 -22.89 -9.76 -33.17
N GLU A 264 -23.91 -10.53 -32.83
CA GLU A 264 -24.74 -11.29 -33.75
C GLU A 264 -25.83 -10.45 -34.42
N LYS A 265 -26.03 -9.20 -33.96
CA LYS A 265 -27.07 -8.27 -34.43
C LYS A 265 -28.48 -8.85 -34.30
N ARG A 266 -28.74 -9.53 -33.20
CA ARG A 266 -30.06 -10.02 -32.79
C ARG A 266 -30.49 -9.33 -31.50
N ASP A 267 -31.79 -9.40 -31.20
CA ASP A 267 -32.28 -8.99 -29.90
C ASP A 267 -31.77 -9.96 -28.81
N PRO A 268 -31.43 -9.47 -27.61
CA PRO A 268 -31.05 -10.32 -26.49
C PRO A 268 -32.26 -11.05 -25.91
N ASP A 269 -32.07 -12.28 -25.45
CA ASP A 269 -33.04 -13.03 -24.67
C ASP A 269 -32.59 -13.10 -23.21
N PHE A 270 -33.03 -12.15 -22.39
CA PHE A 270 -32.78 -12.17 -20.94
C PHE A 270 -33.86 -12.90 -20.14
N ASP A 271 -34.92 -13.39 -20.79
CA ASP A 271 -36.01 -14.09 -20.11
C ASP A 271 -35.54 -15.46 -19.58
N GLN A 272 -34.55 -16.06 -20.24
CA GLN A 272 -33.92 -17.32 -19.83
C GLN A 272 -33.18 -17.28 -18.47
N PHE A 273 -32.82 -16.11 -17.94
CA PHE A 273 -32.09 -16.00 -16.67
C PHE A 273 -33.04 -15.79 -15.48
N PRO A 274 -32.79 -16.46 -14.33
CA PRO A 274 -33.60 -16.28 -13.13
C PRO A 274 -33.39 -14.87 -12.54
N LYS A 275 -34.47 -14.25 -12.08
CA LYS A 275 -34.45 -12.96 -11.38
C LYS A 275 -34.46 -13.24 -9.88
N PHE A 276 -33.30 -13.13 -9.23
CA PHE A 276 -33.19 -13.34 -7.79
C PHE A 276 -33.94 -12.24 -7.00
N PRO A 277 -34.51 -12.55 -5.83
CA PRO A 277 -35.31 -11.61 -5.02
C PRO A 277 -34.49 -10.51 -4.35
#